data_AF-A0A2H0Z9Y6-F1
#
_entry.id   AF-A0A2H0Z9Y6-F1
#
_cell.length_a   1.000
_cell.length_b   1.000
_cell.length_c   1.000
_cell.angle_alpha   90.00
_cell.angle_beta   90.00
_cell.angle_gamma   90.00
#
_symmetry.space_group_name_H-M   'P 1'
#
loop_
_entity.id
_entity.type
_entity.pdbx_description
1 polymer ?
#
loop_
_entity_poly.entity_id
_entity_poly.type
_entity_poly.pdbx_seq_one_letter_code
_entity_poly.pdbx_strand_id
1 'polypeptide(L)'
;MAPMFLIKAGMYLLIVLIVSAVISHKMAGPIYKFEKSCQTIAEGDLTHRVYLRKGDQLTDLQNSFNEMMERIHRGFKEAEELKRQAQLNSQLTAKAQEYSNKLKDVMPGFKI
;
A
#
# COMPACT_ATOMS: atom_id res chain seq x y z
N MET A 1 -36.00 -9.25 40.24
CA MET A 1 -35.84 -8.94 38.80
C MET A 1 -34.61 -8.07 38.51
N ALA A 2 -34.38 -6.96 39.24
CA ALA A 2 -33.21 -6.09 39.10
C ALA A 2 -31.80 -6.78 39.12
N PRO A 3 -31.50 -7.76 40.00
CA PRO A 3 -30.15 -8.35 40.03
C PRO A 3 -29.80 -9.15 38.76
N MET A 4 -30.78 -9.83 38.16
CA MET A 4 -30.57 -10.57 36.92
C MET A 4 -30.36 -9.65 35.72
N PHE A 5 -30.95 -8.45 35.74
CA PHE A 5 -30.74 -7.42 34.72
C PHE A 5 -29.30 -6.88 34.73
N LEU A 6 -28.76 -6.57 35.93
CA LEU A 6 -27.40 -6.06 36.07
C LEU A 6 -26.34 -7.06 35.61
N ILE A 7 -26.52 -8.35 35.92
CA ILE A 7 -25.60 -9.40 35.46
C ILE A 7 -25.60 -9.50 33.93
N LYS A 8 -26.78 -9.46 33.29
CA LYS A 8 -26.90 -9.48 31.83
C LYS A 8 -26.27 -8.25 31.19
N ALA A 9 -26.48 -7.07 31.78
CA ALA A 9 -25.87 -5.82 31.30
C ALA A 9 -24.34 -5.84 31.43
N GLY A 10 -23.82 -6.32 32.56
CA GLY A 10 -22.37 -6.49 32.76
C GLY A 10 -21.74 -7.47 31.77
N MET A 11 -22.40 -8.61 31.54
CA MET A 11 -21.95 -9.59 30.54
C MET A 11 -21.97 -9.02 29.12
N TYR A 12 -23.04 -8.29 28.74
CA TYR A 12 -23.12 -7.64 27.44
C TYR A 12 -22.00 -6.60 27.26
N LEU A 13 -21.76 -5.76 28.27
CA LEU A 13 -20.70 -4.76 28.25
C LEU A 13 -19.32 -5.42 28.09
N LEU A 14 -19.07 -6.51 28.81
CA LEU A 14 -17.82 -7.27 28.69
C LEU A 14 -17.62 -7.83 27.28
N ILE A 15 -18.66 -8.41 26.68
CA ILE A 15 -18.62 -8.93 25.31
C ILE A 15 -18.30 -7.80 24.32
N VAL A 16 -18.99 -6.65 24.44
CA VAL A 16 -18.75 -5.50 23.55
C VAL A 16 -17.32 -4.99 23.66
N LEU A 17 -16.76 -4.90 24.87
CA LEU A 17 -15.38 -4.48 25.07
C LEU A 17 -14.39 -5.44 24.41
N ILE A 18 -14.57 -6.75 24.59
CA ILE A 18 -13.71 -7.77 23.98
C ILE A 18 -13.78 -7.69 22.46
N VAL A 19 -15.00 -7.65 21.89
CA VAL A 19 -15.20 -7.57 20.43
C VAL A 19 -14.58 -6.29 19.86
N SER A 20 -14.79 -5.15 20.52
CA SER A 20 -14.24 -3.86 20.09
C SER A 20 -12.71 -3.89 20.09
N ALA A 21 -12.09 -4.43 21.13
CA ALA A 21 -10.64 -4.57 21.21
C ALA A 21 -10.09 -5.47 20.09
N VAL A 22 -10.74 -6.61 19.82
CA VAL A 22 -10.34 -7.55 18.77
C VAL A 22 -10.43 -6.90 17.38
N ILE A 23 -11.53 -6.21 17.08
CA ILE A 23 -11.72 -5.52 15.80
C ILE A 23 -10.66 -4.42 15.63
N SER A 24 -10.42 -3.64 16.67
CA SER A 24 -9.44 -2.56 16.65
C SER A 24 -8.03 -3.08 16.30
N HIS A 25 -7.59 -4.17 16.93
CA HIS A 25 -6.30 -4.79 16.61
C HIS A 25 -6.24 -5.35 15.18
N LYS A 26 -7.34 -5.91 14.67
CA LYS A 26 -7.45 -6.43 13.30
C LYS A 26 -7.50 -5.35 12.21
N MET A 27 -7.66 -4.08 12.58
CA MET A 27 -7.61 -2.94 11.66
C MET A 27 -6.30 -2.15 11.81
N ALA A 28 -5.89 -1.84 13.04
CA ALA A 28 -4.71 -1.03 13.31
C ALA A 28 -3.42 -1.67 12.76
N GLY A 29 -3.28 -2.99 12.89
CA GLY A 29 -2.14 -3.73 12.33
C GLY A 29 -2.01 -3.58 10.80
N PRO A 30 -3.07 -3.89 10.04
CA PRO A 30 -3.10 -3.63 8.59
C PRO A 30 -2.80 -2.19 8.21
N ILE A 31 -3.43 -1.20 8.86
CA ILE A 31 -3.20 0.23 8.56
C ILE A 31 -1.73 0.60 8.73
N TYR A 32 -1.11 0.20 9.84
CA TYR A 32 0.31 0.43 10.08
C TYR A 32 1.19 -0.22 9.00
N LYS A 33 0.79 -1.42 8.52
CA LYS A 33 1.50 -2.10 7.43
C LYS A 33 1.43 -1.32 6.12
N PHE A 34 0.28 -0.77 5.77
CA PHE A 34 0.14 0.11 4.60
C PHE A 34 1.00 1.36 4.73
N GLU A 35 1.01 2.01 5.91
CA GLU A 35 1.85 3.19 6.16
C GLU A 35 3.33 2.88 5.90
N LYS A 36 3.82 1.74 6.42
CA LYS A 36 5.20 1.29 6.18
C LYS A 36 5.48 0.97 4.74
N SER A 37 4.57 0.31 4.05
CA SER A 37 4.72 0.05 2.62
C SER A 37 4.76 1.34 1.80
N CYS A 38 3.94 2.35 2.12
CA CYS A 38 4.00 3.65 1.47
C CYS A 38 5.35 4.34 1.69
N GLN A 39 5.93 4.26 2.89
CA GLN A 39 7.28 4.79 3.18
C GLN A 39 8.33 4.08 2.31
N THR A 40 8.32 2.75 2.24
CA THR A 40 9.23 1.96 1.39
C THR A 40 9.08 2.30 -0.10
N ILE A 41 7.86 2.51 -0.57
CA ILE A 41 7.59 2.92 -1.95
C ILE A 41 8.11 4.34 -2.23
N ALA A 42 7.94 5.26 -1.28
CA ALA A 42 8.46 6.62 -1.38
C ALA A 42 10.01 6.66 -1.42
N GLU A 43 10.67 5.67 -0.79
CA GLU A 43 12.12 5.45 -0.89
C GLU A 43 12.56 4.87 -2.25
N GLY A 44 11.62 4.50 -3.12
CA GLY A 44 11.88 4.10 -4.51
C GLY A 44 11.65 2.63 -4.81
N ASP A 45 11.28 1.79 -3.84
CA ASP A 45 10.99 0.37 -4.09
C ASP A 45 9.55 0.16 -4.60
N LEU A 46 9.38 0.21 -5.92
CA LEU A 46 8.11 -0.07 -6.59
C LEU A 46 7.76 -1.56 -6.69
N THR A 47 8.68 -2.45 -6.27
CA THR A 47 8.43 -3.90 -6.25
C THR A 47 7.73 -4.35 -4.97
N HIS A 48 7.70 -3.49 -3.96
CA HIS A 48 7.05 -3.75 -2.69
C HIS A 48 5.55 -4.04 -2.83
N ARG A 49 5.06 -5.02 -2.07
CA ARG A 49 3.64 -5.44 -2.05
C ARG A 49 3.19 -5.69 -0.60
N VAL A 50 1.92 -5.42 -0.32
CA VAL A 50 1.32 -5.63 0.99
C VAL A 50 0.68 -7.02 1.05
N TYR A 51 0.91 -7.75 2.14
CA TYR A 51 0.24 -9.03 2.43
C TYR A 51 -0.23 -9.04 3.88
N LEU A 52 -1.53 -9.06 4.11
CA LEU A 52 -2.17 -9.07 5.42
C LEU A 52 -2.29 -10.50 5.95
N ARG A 53 -2.46 -10.65 7.26
CA ARG A 53 -2.59 -11.96 7.90
C ARG A 53 -4.00 -12.50 7.68
N LYS A 54 -4.14 -13.84 7.77
CA LYS A 54 -5.46 -14.47 7.69
C LYS A 54 -6.37 -13.93 8.81
N GLY A 55 -7.51 -13.38 8.42
CA GLY A 55 -8.50 -12.83 9.34
C GLY A 55 -8.27 -11.36 9.74
N ASP A 56 -7.23 -10.71 9.21
CA ASP A 56 -7.13 -9.24 9.22
C ASP A 56 -8.24 -8.63 8.37
N GLN A 57 -8.60 -7.38 8.69
CA GLN A 57 -9.50 -6.59 7.85
C GLN A 57 -8.72 -5.95 6.69
N LEU A 58 -9.41 -5.30 5.75
CA LEU A 58 -8.82 -4.53 4.65
C LEU A 58 -8.11 -5.39 3.57
N THR A 59 -8.48 -6.67 3.42
CA THR A 59 -7.96 -7.52 2.33
C THR A 59 -8.29 -6.97 0.93
N ASP A 60 -9.44 -6.32 0.78
CA ASP A 60 -9.80 -5.68 -0.49
C ASP A 60 -8.92 -4.47 -0.79
N LEU A 61 -8.57 -3.70 0.25
CA LEU A 61 -7.59 -2.61 0.13
C LEU A 61 -6.22 -3.15 -0.24
N GLN A 62 -5.79 -4.29 0.33
CA GLN A 62 -4.54 -4.95 -0.04
C GLN A 62 -4.52 -5.29 -1.54
N ASN A 63 -5.60 -5.87 -2.05
CA ASN A 63 -5.69 -6.25 -3.46
C ASN A 63 -5.63 -5.02 -4.37
N SER A 64 -6.45 -4.00 -4.09
CA SER A 64 -6.46 -2.74 -4.85
C SER A 64 -5.13 -2.00 -4.77
N PHE A 65 -4.48 -1.98 -3.60
CA PHE A 65 -3.16 -1.36 -3.41
C PHE A 65 -2.09 -2.09 -4.23
N ASN A 66 -2.06 -3.41 -4.18
CA ASN A 66 -1.10 -4.20 -4.95
C ASN A 66 -1.33 -4.08 -6.46
N GLU A 67 -2.59 -4.00 -6.90
CA GLU A 67 -2.92 -3.75 -8.30
C GLU A 67 -2.45 -2.36 -8.77
N MET A 68 -2.66 -1.33 -7.96
CA MET A 68 -2.14 0.02 -8.21
C MET A 68 -0.61 -0.02 -8.35
N MET A 69 0.09 -0.66 -7.41
CA MET A 69 1.55 -0.77 -7.44
C MET A 69 2.06 -1.56 -8.64
N GLU A 70 1.32 -2.58 -9.07
CA GLU A 70 1.65 -3.34 -10.27
C GLU A 70 1.52 -2.50 -11.55
N ARG A 71 0.45 -1.69 -11.66
CA ARG A 71 0.28 -0.75 -12.79
C ARG A 71 1.39 0.30 -12.82
N ILE A 72 1.76 0.85 -11.67
CA ILE A 72 2.89 1.79 -11.55
C ILE A 72 4.19 1.12 -11.99
N HIS A 73 4.50 -0.06 -11.45
CA HIS A 73 5.73 -0.80 -11.78
C HIS A 73 5.84 -1.11 -13.28
N ARG A 74 4.73 -1.51 -13.93
CA ARG A 74 4.68 -1.74 -15.38
C ARG A 74 4.94 -0.47 -16.20
N GLY A 75 4.30 0.64 -15.85
CA GLY A 75 4.53 1.91 -16.54
C GLY A 75 5.99 2.37 -16.47
N PHE A 76 6.66 2.13 -15.34
CA PHE A 76 8.09 2.41 -15.19
C PHE A 76 8.97 1.49 -16.06
N LYS A 77 8.67 0.19 -16.13
CA LYS A 77 9.39 -0.74 -17.01
C LYS A 77 9.27 -0.35 -18.48
N GLU A 78 8.07 0.03 -18.91
CA GLU A 78 7.83 0.51 -20.29
C GLU A 78 8.62 1.79 -20.58
N ALA A 79 8.66 2.74 -19.64
CA ALA A 79 9.45 3.96 -19.77
C ALA A 79 10.95 3.69 -19.90
N GLU A 80 11.50 2.73 -19.13
CA GLU A 80 12.91 2.38 -19.21
C GLU A 80 13.26 1.66 -20.52
N GLU A 81 12.39 0.76 -21.02
CA GLU A 81 12.61 0.12 -22.32
C GLU A 81 12.53 1.13 -23.47
N LEU A 82 11.61 2.09 -23.42
CA LEU A 82 11.54 3.19 -24.39
C LEU A 82 12.83 4.04 -24.38
N LYS A 83 13.38 4.32 -23.19
CA LYS A 83 14.65 5.02 -23.04
C LYS A 83 15.82 4.21 -23.61
N ARG A 84 15.84 2.89 -23.43
CA ARG A 84 16.84 1.99 -24.02
C ARG A 84 16.78 2.02 -25.55
N GLN A 85 15.58 1.96 -26.12
CA GLN A 85 15.38 2.08 -27.56
C GLN A 85 15.72 3.48 -28.09
N ALA A 86 15.48 4.52 -27.29
CA ALA A 86 15.84 5.89 -27.61
C ALA A 86 17.36 6.11 -27.70
N GLN A 87 18.16 5.44 -26.87
CA GLN A 87 19.62 5.52 -26.98
C GLN A 87 20.15 4.91 -28.29
N LEU A 88 19.40 4.00 -28.91
CA LEU A 88 19.73 3.42 -30.22
C LEU A 88 19.31 4.33 -31.39
N ASN A 89 18.42 5.31 -31.16
CA ASN A 89 17.87 6.22 -32.17
C ASN A 89 17.97 7.70 -31.72
N SER A 90 18.89 8.46 -32.31
CA SER A 90 19.30 9.83 -31.89
C SER A 90 18.19 10.89 -31.76
N GLN A 91 16.98 10.66 -32.28
CA GLN A 91 15.85 11.59 -32.17
C GLN A 91 14.97 11.36 -30.91
N LEU A 92 15.03 10.18 -30.29
CA LEU A 92 14.19 9.82 -29.15
C LEU A 92 14.83 10.19 -27.80
N THR A 93 16.14 10.47 -27.78
CA THR A 93 16.91 10.84 -26.58
C THR A 93 16.38 12.10 -25.90
N ALA A 94 15.96 13.13 -26.64
CA ALA A 94 15.44 14.36 -26.04
C ALA A 94 14.13 14.15 -25.26
N LYS A 95 13.19 13.37 -25.82
CA LYS A 95 11.94 12.99 -25.12
C LYS A 95 12.22 12.06 -23.94
N ALA A 96 13.10 11.07 -24.10
CA ALA A 96 13.48 10.16 -23.01
C ALA A 96 14.14 10.91 -21.84
N GLN A 97 14.97 11.92 -22.15
CA GLN A 97 15.59 12.78 -21.14
C GLN A 97 14.56 13.65 -20.42
N GLU A 98 13.57 14.19 -21.14
CA GLU A 98 12.47 14.96 -20.56
C GLU A 98 11.65 14.12 -19.57
N TYR A 99 11.28 12.88 -19.95
CA TYR A 99 10.58 11.96 -19.06
C TYR A 99 11.44 11.56 -17.85
N SER A 100 12.72 11.27 -18.05
CA SER A 100 13.64 10.95 -16.95
C SER A 100 13.76 12.11 -15.95
N ASN A 101 13.79 13.35 -16.43
CA ASN A 101 13.86 14.53 -15.56
C ASN A 101 12.54 14.73 -14.77
N LYS A 102 11.38 14.55 -15.41
CA LYS A 102 10.08 14.59 -14.72
C LYS A 102 9.95 13.48 -13.68
N LEU A 103 10.46 12.29 -13.96
CA LEU A 103 10.45 11.18 -12.99
C LEU A 103 11.33 11.46 -11.76
N LYS A 104 12.50 12.07 -11.96
CA LYS A 104 13.36 12.49 -10.84
C LYS A 104 12.72 13.57 -9.96
N ASP A 105 11.92 14.44 -10.56
CA ASP A 105 11.18 15.48 -9.83
C ASP A 105 10.06 14.89 -8.96
N VAL A 106 9.35 13.88 -9.48
CA VAL A 106 8.25 13.21 -8.75
C VAL A 106 8.76 12.17 -7.74
N MET A 107 9.84 11.46 -8.04
CA MET A 107 10.43 10.41 -7.17
C MET A 107 11.97 10.51 -7.13
N PRO A 108 12.53 11.40 -6.29
CA PRO A 108 13.97 11.65 -6.24
C PRO A 108 14.81 10.47 -5.71
N GLY A 109 14.18 9.54 -4.96
CA GLY A 109 14.82 8.34 -4.40
C GLY A 109 14.84 7.11 -5.31
N PHE A 110 14.33 7.22 -6.54
CA PHE A 110 14.14 6.08 -7.43
C PHE A 110 15.47 5.38 -7.79
N LYS A 111 15.61 4.12 -7.34
CA LYS A 111 16.69 3.22 -7.76
C LYS A 111 16.16 2.30 -8.87
N ILE A 112 16.74 2.43 -10.06
CA ILE A 112 16.55 1.51 -11.19
C ILE A 112 17.22 0.17 -10.87
#